data_AF-A0AAJ0M448-F1
#
_entry.id   AF-A0AAJ0M448-F1
#
_cell.length_a   1.000
_cell.length_b   1.000
_cell.length_c   1.000
_cell.angle_alpha   90.00
_cell.angle_beta   90.00
_cell.angle_gamma   90.00
#
_symmetry.space_group_name_H-M   'P 1'
#
loop_
_entity.id
_entity.type
_entity.pdbx_description
1 polymer ?
#
loop_
_entity_poly.entity_id
_entity_poly.type
_entity_poly.pdbx_seq_one_letter_code
_entity_poly.pdbx_strand_id
1 'polypeptide(L)'
;MLQDNFLPAGTSRAAIDEAKRLLTLANQKCPDAAVVAGGYSQGTAVVASAVGELAAGIREQVKGVVLFGYTKKLQNAGRIPNFPADRTKVYCSVAECRLLGYAVHPAGALFVSG
;
A
#
# COMPACT_ATOMS: atom_id res chain seq x y z
N MET A 1 2.80 7.23 -16.08
CA MET A 1 1.90 8.27 -16.64
C MET A 1 0.52 8.14 -16.00
N LEU A 2 -0.36 9.15 -16.12
CA LEU A 2 -1.73 9.10 -15.57
C LEU A 2 -2.53 7.88 -16.10
N GLN A 3 -2.23 7.44 -17.32
CA GLN A 3 -2.84 6.27 -17.97
C GLN A 3 -2.66 4.98 -17.14
N ASP A 4 -1.55 4.86 -16.41
CA ASP A 4 -1.22 3.66 -15.64
C ASP A 4 -2.19 3.40 -14.49
N ASN A 5 -2.93 4.44 -14.05
CA ASN A 5 -3.98 4.30 -13.03
C ASN A 5 -5.10 3.35 -13.46
N PHE A 6 -5.36 3.26 -14.77
CA PHE A 6 -6.46 2.45 -15.32
C PHE A 6 -6.07 0.98 -15.50
N LEU A 7 -4.81 0.63 -15.28
CA LEU A 7 -4.37 -0.77 -15.36
C LEU A 7 -4.98 -1.60 -14.21
N PRO A 8 -5.12 -2.93 -14.36
CA PRO A 8 -5.72 -3.79 -13.34
C PRO A 8 -5.07 -3.66 -11.96
N ALA A 9 -3.74 -3.47 -11.92
CA ALA A 9 -2.99 -3.23 -10.68
C ALA A 9 -3.08 -1.77 -10.19
N GLY A 10 -3.59 -0.82 -10.98
CA GLY A 10 -3.68 0.61 -10.64
C GLY A 10 -2.38 1.38 -10.85
N THR A 11 -1.41 0.73 -11.47
CA THR A 11 -0.12 1.26 -11.88
C THR A 11 0.50 0.31 -12.90
N SER A 12 1.68 0.64 -13.43
CA SER A 12 2.40 -0.18 -14.39
C SER A 12 3.19 -1.30 -13.71
N ARG A 13 3.43 -2.40 -14.43
CA ARG A 13 4.27 -3.50 -13.95
C ARG A 13 5.69 -3.05 -13.63
N ALA A 14 6.24 -2.15 -14.45
CA ALA A 14 7.58 -1.59 -14.24
C ALA A 14 7.70 -0.84 -12.91
N ALA A 15 6.68 -0.07 -12.51
CA ALA A 15 6.68 0.62 -11.22
C ALA A 15 6.64 -0.36 -10.03
N ILE A 16 5.84 -1.43 -10.15
CA ILE A 16 5.78 -2.50 -9.14
C ILE A 16 7.13 -3.21 -9.02
N ASP A 17 7.74 -3.58 -10.14
CA ASP A 17 9.02 -4.28 -10.14
C ASP A 17 10.17 -3.41 -9.62
N GLU A 18 10.16 -2.10 -9.90
CA GLU A 18 11.14 -1.18 -9.32
C GLU A 18 10.98 -1.05 -7.79
N ALA A 19 9.74 -0.96 -7.28
CA ALA A 19 9.50 -0.96 -5.84
C ALA A 19 9.95 -2.29 -5.18
N LYS A 20 9.71 -3.43 -5.84
CA LYS A 20 10.21 -4.74 -5.39
C LYS A 20 11.74 -4.79 -5.37
N ARG A 21 12.39 -4.23 -6.40
CA ARG A 21 13.84 -4.12 -6.47
C ARG A 21 14.41 -3.33 -5.30
N LEU A 22 13.79 -2.19 -4.95
CA LEU A 22 14.22 -1.36 -3.82
C LEU A 22 14.03 -2.06 -2.47
N LEU A 23 12.90 -2.74 -2.25
CA LEU A 23 12.65 -3.49 -1.02
C LEU A 23 13.61 -4.69 -0.89
N THR A 24 13.93 -5.36 -2.01
CA THR A 24 14.93 -6.43 -2.05
C THR A 24 16.33 -5.89 -1.79
N LEU A 25 16.65 -4.69 -2.30
CA LEU A 25 17.94 -4.03 -2.07
C LEU A 25 18.12 -3.67 -0.58
N ALA A 26 17.06 -3.22 0.09
CA ALA A 26 17.08 -2.96 1.54
C ALA A 26 17.41 -4.25 2.33
N ASN A 27 16.81 -5.38 1.94
CA ASN A 27 17.11 -6.68 2.53
C ASN A 27 18.57 -7.12 2.31
N GLN A 28 19.10 -6.92 1.11
CA GLN A 28 20.48 -7.29 0.79
C GLN A 28 21.52 -6.41 1.48
N LYS A 29 21.28 -5.10 1.57
CA LYS A 29 22.25 -4.15 2.14
C LYS A 29 22.16 -4.05 3.66
N CYS A 30 20.96 -4.18 4.21
CA CYS A 30 20.67 -3.96 5.62
C CYS A 30 19.67 -5.01 6.12
N PRO A 31 20.05 -6.30 6.20
CA PRO A 31 19.11 -7.39 6.53
C PRO A 31 18.42 -7.22 7.88
N ASP A 32 19.08 -6.59 8.86
CA ASP A 32 18.55 -6.37 10.21
C ASP A 32 17.74 -5.06 10.34
N ALA A 33 17.72 -4.22 9.31
CA ALA A 33 16.98 -2.96 9.37
C ALA A 33 15.47 -3.20 9.35
N ALA A 34 14.74 -2.45 10.19
CA ALA A 34 13.29 -2.37 10.10
C ALA A 34 12.91 -1.51 8.88
N VAL A 35 12.19 -2.11 7.92
CA VAL A 35 11.72 -1.41 6.73
C VAL A 35 10.28 -0.96 6.92
N VAL A 36 9.98 0.28 6.55
CA VAL A 36 8.60 0.78 6.42
C VAL A 36 8.40 1.27 5.00
N ALA A 37 7.19 1.09 4.46
CA ALA A 37 6.85 1.55 3.12
C ALA A 37 5.61 2.46 3.16
N GLY A 38 5.48 3.35 2.19
CA GLY A 38 4.31 4.20 2.11
C GLY A 38 4.03 4.67 0.71
N GLY A 39 2.75 4.89 0.42
CA GLY A 39 2.28 5.34 -0.88
C GLY A 39 1.19 6.40 -0.75
N TYR A 40 1.07 7.24 -1.78
CA TYR A 40 0.01 8.23 -1.93
C TYR A 40 -0.63 8.10 -3.32
N SER A 41 -1.97 8.12 -3.40
CA SER A 41 -2.73 8.02 -4.65
C SER A 41 -2.26 6.82 -5.49
N GLN A 42 -1.81 6.98 -6.75
CA GLN A 42 -1.26 5.87 -7.55
C GLN A 42 -0.14 5.10 -6.84
N GLY A 43 0.71 5.80 -6.07
CA GLY A 43 1.82 5.18 -5.33
C GLY A 43 1.35 4.17 -4.28
N THR A 44 0.11 4.26 -3.80
CA THR A 44 -0.46 3.23 -2.92
C THR A 44 -0.64 1.90 -3.63
N ALA A 45 -1.01 1.91 -4.92
CA ALA A 45 -1.13 0.72 -5.74
C ALA A 45 0.25 0.08 -5.99
N VAL A 46 1.26 0.91 -6.28
CA VAL A 46 2.67 0.47 -6.42
C VAL A 46 3.13 -0.26 -5.15
N VAL A 47 3.01 0.39 -3.99
CA VAL A 47 3.51 -0.17 -2.73
C VAL A 47 2.72 -1.41 -2.31
N ALA A 48 1.40 -1.38 -2.39
CA ALA A 48 0.57 -2.53 -2.02
C ALA A 48 0.88 -3.75 -2.90
N SER A 49 0.94 -3.58 -4.23
CA SER A 49 1.30 -4.66 -5.14
C SER A 49 2.71 -5.17 -4.89
N ALA A 50 3.70 -4.28 -4.74
CA ALA A 50 5.08 -4.67 -4.50
C ALA A 50 5.21 -5.51 -3.21
N VAL A 51 4.68 -5.02 -2.08
CA VAL A 51 4.73 -5.72 -0.79
C VAL A 51 3.99 -7.05 -0.84
N GLY A 52 2.82 -7.11 -1.49
CA GLY A 52 2.04 -8.34 -1.61
C GLY A 52 2.70 -9.41 -2.49
N GLU A 53 3.60 -9.02 -3.40
CA GLU A 53 4.32 -9.92 -4.31
C GLU A 53 5.73 -10.31 -3.84
N LEU A 54 6.26 -9.72 -2.77
CA LEU A 54 7.59 -10.06 -2.26
C LEU A 54 7.68 -11.54 -1.85
N ALA A 55 8.89 -12.09 -1.82
CA ALA A 55 9.16 -13.35 -1.13
C ALA A 55 8.94 -13.16 0.39
N ALA A 56 8.45 -14.19 1.08
CA ALA A 56 8.08 -14.09 2.50
C ALA A 56 9.21 -13.55 3.39
N GLY A 57 10.46 -13.97 3.18
CA GLY A 57 11.61 -13.50 3.95
C GLY A 57 11.88 -12.00 3.81
N ILE A 58 11.72 -11.44 2.60
CA ILE A 58 11.86 -9.99 2.37
C ILE A 58 10.64 -9.26 2.93
N ARG A 59 9.45 -9.84 2.76
CA ARG A 59 8.19 -9.27 3.25
C ARG A 59 8.17 -9.10 4.78
N GLU A 60 8.74 -10.05 5.52
CA GLU A 60 8.82 -9.97 6.99
C GLU A 60 9.70 -8.84 7.50
N GLN A 61 10.63 -8.34 6.69
CA GLN A 61 11.42 -7.16 7.03
C GLN A 61 10.58 -5.88 7.03
N VAL A 62 9.47 -5.87 6.28
CA VAL A 62 8.52 -4.74 6.24
C VAL A 62 7.66 -4.77 7.50
N LYS A 63 7.91 -3.82 8.40
CA LYS A 63 7.25 -3.72 9.70
C LYS A 63 5.96 -2.89 9.68
N GLY A 64 5.78 -2.07 8.65
CA GLY A 64 4.58 -1.27 8.48
C GLY A 64 4.43 -0.71 7.07
N VAL A 65 3.19 -0.60 6.61
CA VAL A 65 2.85 0.06 5.35
C VAL A 65 1.76 1.10 5.58
N VAL A 66 2.00 2.32 5.10
CA VAL A 66 1.02 3.42 5.21
C VAL A 66 0.53 3.85 3.82
N LEU A 67 -0.78 3.84 3.59
CA LEU A 67 -1.39 4.14 2.31
C LEU A 67 -2.34 5.33 2.41
N PHE A 68 -2.02 6.44 1.75
CA PHE A 68 -2.85 7.65 1.71
C PHE A 68 -3.63 7.72 0.39
N GLY A 69 -4.97 7.73 0.46
CA GLY A 69 -5.83 7.71 -0.72
C GLY A 69 -5.70 6.38 -1.49
N TYR A 70 -5.85 5.25 -0.80
CA TYR A 70 -5.59 3.92 -1.38
C TYR A 70 -6.54 3.58 -2.54
N THR A 71 -6.03 3.65 -3.77
CA THR A 71 -6.82 3.50 -5.01
C THR A 71 -7.29 2.07 -5.27
N LYS A 72 -6.67 1.07 -4.62
CA LYS A 72 -7.08 -0.35 -4.67
C LYS A 72 -7.82 -0.84 -3.44
N LYS A 73 -8.29 0.09 -2.59
CA LYS A 73 -8.93 -0.28 -1.33
C LYS A 73 -10.17 -1.16 -1.54
N LEU A 74 -11.07 -0.82 -2.46
CA LEU A 74 -12.27 -1.63 -2.69
C LEU A 74 -11.93 -3.02 -3.21
N GLN A 75 -11.04 -3.06 -4.19
CA GLN A 75 -10.60 -4.27 -4.87
C GLN A 75 -9.89 -5.23 -3.91
N ASN A 76 -9.15 -4.69 -2.93
CA ASN A 76 -8.38 -5.46 -1.96
C ASN A 76 -8.97 -5.45 -0.55
N ALA A 77 -10.25 -5.08 -0.39
CA ALA A 77 -10.95 -5.02 0.90
C ALA A 77 -10.21 -4.22 2.01
N GLY A 78 -9.50 -3.15 1.64
CA GLY A 78 -8.71 -2.31 2.56
C GLY A 78 -7.42 -2.92 3.04
N ARG A 79 -6.99 -4.02 2.43
CA ARG A 79 -5.78 -4.76 2.83
C ARG A 79 -4.75 -4.75 1.71
N ILE A 80 -3.53 -5.08 2.07
CA ILE A 80 -2.50 -5.48 1.12
C ILE A 80 -2.55 -7.02 1.05
N PRO A 81 -2.77 -7.62 -0.14
CA PRO A 81 -2.76 -9.08 -0.27
C PRO A 81 -1.45 -9.68 0.26
N ASN A 82 -1.53 -10.83 0.95
CA ASN A 82 -0.37 -11.54 1.53
C ASN A 82 0.45 -10.73 2.55
N PHE A 83 -0.08 -9.65 3.12
CA PHE A 83 0.60 -8.85 4.14
C PHE A 83 -0.28 -8.65 5.38
N PRO A 84 0.28 -8.69 6.60
CA PRO A 84 -0.52 -8.60 7.82
C PRO A 84 -1.32 -7.30 7.92
N ALA A 85 -2.60 -7.43 8.31
CA ALA A 85 -3.52 -6.29 8.38
C ALA A 85 -3.18 -5.33 9.53
N ASP A 86 -2.64 -5.84 10.64
CA ASP A 86 -2.13 -5.08 11.78
C ASP A 86 -0.89 -4.24 11.43
N ARG A 87 -0.17 -4.60 10.37
CA ARG A 87 0.96 -3.82 9.84
C ARG A 87 0.56 -2.88 8.69
N THR A 88 -0.73 -2.79 8.35
CA THR A 88 -1.22 -1.92 7.28
C THR A 88 -2.07 -0.80 7.84
N LYS A 89 -1.74 0.45 7.51
CA LYS A 89 -2.56 1.62 7.84
C LYS A 89 -3.01 2.36 6.59
N VAL A 90 -4.32 2.45 6.41
CA VAL A 90 -4.92 3.17 5.28
C VAL A 90 -5.58 4.44 5.77
N TYR A 91 -5.29 5.55 5.09
CA TYR A 91 -5.81 6.87 5.36
C TYR A 91 -6.55 7.40 4.12
N CYS A 92 -7.73 7.97 4.31
CA CYS A 92 -8.46 8.70 3.28
C CYS A 92 -9.21 9.88 3.91
N SER A 93 -9.44 10.95 3.14
CA SER A 93 -10.40 11.98 3.55
C SER A 93 -11.82 11.43 3.51
N VAL A 94 -12.76 11.97 4.28
CA VAL A 94 -14.17 11.51 4.30
C VAL A 94 -14.79 11.44 2.90
N ALA A 95 -14.50 12.43 2.04
CA ALA A 95 -15.02 12.46 0.68
C ALA A 95 -14.43 11.33 -0.19
N GLU A 96 -13.10 11.17 -0.17
CA GLU A 96 -12.41 10.08 -0.89
C GLU A 96 -12.81 8.72 -0.34
N CYS A 97 -12.93 8.61 0.98
CA CYS A 97 -13.38 7.43 1.68
C CYS A 97 -14.76 7.01 1.14
N ARG A 98 -15.74 7.90 1.02
CA ARG A 98 -17.05 7.54 0.46
C ARG A 98 -16.97 7.09 -1.00
N LEU A 99 -16.23 7.82 -1.84
CA LEU A 99 -16.03 7.48 -3.25
C LEU A 99 -15.35 6.13 -3.45
N LEU A 100 -14.44 5.77 -2.54
CA LEU A 100 -13.74 4.49 -2.49
C LEU A 100 -14.43 3.48 -1.55
N GLY A 101 -15.73 3.67 -1.27
CA GLY A 101 -16.60 2.78 -0.48
C GLY A 101 -16.07 2.40 0.91
N TYR A 102 -15.62 3.37 1.69
CA TYR A 102 -15.40 3.28 3.14
C TYR A 102 -16.68 3.67 3.88
N ALA A 103 -16.99 2.96 4.97
CA ALA A 103 -17.90 3.47 5.99
C ALA A 103 -17.18 4.60 6.74
N VAL A 104 -17.77 5.79 6.78
CA VAL A 104 -17.18 6.95 7.45
C VAL A 104 -17.96 7.26 8.71
N HIS A 105 -17.27 7.30 9.86
CA HIS A 105 -17.87 7.73 11.12
C HIS A 105 -18.17 9.25 11.06
N PRO A 106 -19.19 9.78 11.77
CA PRO A 106 -19.69 11.16 11.58
C PRO A 106 -18.70 12.28 11.90
N ALA A 107 -17.60 11.99 12.60
CA ALA A 107 -16.56 12.97 12.90
C ALA A 107 -15.56 13.05 11.74
N GLY A 108 -15.61 14.14 10.98
CA GLY A 108 -14.95 14.31 9.68
C GLY A 108 -13.42 14.43 9.64
N ALA A 109 -12.67 13.66 10.43
CA ALA A 109 -11.21 13.66 10.38
C ALA A 109 -10.65 12.39 9.72
N LEU A 110 -9.42 12.51 9.23
CA LEU A 110 -8.54 11.44 8.75
C LEU A 110 -8.43 10.30 9.79
N PHE A 111 -9.41 9.38 9.84
CA PHE A 111 -9.53 8.43 10.96
C PHE A 111 -8.75 7.14 10.72
N VAL A 112 -7.76 6.95 11.60
CA VAL A 112 -7.11 5.72 12.02
C VAL A 112 -8.16 4.82 12.69
N SER A 113 -8.69 3.78 12.03
CA SER A 113 -9.35 2.69 12.75
C SER A 113 -8.26 1.82 13.37
N GLY A 114 -7.94 2.07 14.64
CA GLY A 114 -7.16 1.15 15.47
C GLY A 114 -7.92 -0.14 15.70
#